data_AF-A0A7C4FTN5-F1
#
_entry.id   AF-A0A7C4FTN5-F1
#
_cell.length_a   1.000
_cell.length_b   1.000
_cell.length_c   1.000
_cell.angle_alpha   90.00
_cell.angle_beta   90.00
_cell.angle_gamma   90.00
#
_symmetry.space_group_name_H-M   'P 1'
#
loop_
_entity.id
_entity.type
_entity.pdbx_description
1 polymer ?
#
loop_
_entity_poly.entity_id
_entity_poly.type
_entity_poly.pdbx_seq_one_letter_code
_entity_poly.pdbx_strand_id
1 'polypeptide(L)' 'MGNIFADQLIVKEIRVDQGPMFRYFKPGAIGRASEYCKRFSHISIVLEQVRNQKEVSGGSNGTSSRI' A
#
# COMPACT_ATOMS: atom_id res chain seq x y z
N MET A 1 7.68 -19.00 -7.60
CA MET A 1 7.18 -17.86 -6.78
C MET A 1 5.67 -17.82 -6.92
N GLY A 2 4.93 -17.77 -5.81
CA GLY A 2 3.46 -17.77 -5.82
C GLY A 2 2.90 -16.42 -6.26
N ASN A 3 1.82 -16.44 -7.04
CA ASN A 3 1.13 -15.23 -7.51
C ASN A 3 0.10 -14.78 -6.46
N ILE A 4 0.05 -13.48 -6.18
CA ILE A 4 -0.88 -12.85 -5.24
C ILE A 4 -1.69 -11.84 -6.06
N PHE A 5 -3.01 -12.00 -6.07
CA PHE A 5 -3.90 -11.16 -6.87
C PHE A 5 -4.15 -9.81 -6.17
N ALA A 6 -3.99 -8.71 -6.92
CA ALA A 6 -4.12 -7.33 -6.42
C ALA A 6 -5.48 -7.07 -5.73
N ASP A 7 -6.54 -7.67 -6.27
CA ASP A 7 -7.92 -7.46 -5.81
C ASP A 7 -8.20 -8.01 -4.41
N GLN A 8 -7.29 -8.84 -3.87
CA GLN A 8 -7.43 -9.49 -2.57
C GLN A 8 -6.54 -8.87 -1.49
N LEU A 9 -5.83 -7.79 -1.81
CA LEU A 9 -4.92 -7.10 -0.89
C LEU A 9 -5.59 -5.88 -0.27
N ILE A 10 -5.46 -5.74 1.04
CA ILE A 10 -5.86 -4.55 1.79
C ILE A 10 -4.64 -3.89 2.41
N VAL A 11 -4.69 -2.57 2.55
CA VAL A 11 -3.63 -1.82 3.21
C VAL A 11 -3.80 -1.94 4.73
N LYS A 12 -2.80 -2.53 5.39
CA LYS A 12 -2.77 -2.69 6.84
C LYS A 12 -2.20 -1.46 7.53
N GLU A 13 -1.08 -0.96 7.00
CA GLU A 13 -0.36 0.17 7.58
C GLU A 13 0.28 1.02 6.48
N ILE A 14 0.23 2.33 6.66
CA ILE A 14 0.92 3.31 5.80
C ILE A 14 1.75 4.21 6.72
N ARG A 15 3.06 4.28 6.45
CA ARG A 15 3.97 5.18 7.16
C ARG A 15 4.68 6.09 6.17
N VAL A 16 4.79 7.36 6.54
CA VAL A 16 5.54 8.36 5.79
C VAL A 16 6.56 9.01 6.73
N ASP A 17 7.82 8.68 6.53
CA ASP A 17 8.93 9.14 7.36
C ASP A 17 9.77 10.21 6.63
N GLN A 18 10.69 10.82 7.36
CA GLN A 18 11.63 11.80 6.80
C GLN A 18 12.67 11.07 5.94
N GLY A 19 12.75 11.45 4.67
CA GLY A 19 13.77 10.99 3.74
C GLY A 19 14.97 11.93 3.68
N PRO A 20 15.96 11.64 2.81
CA PRO A 20 17.12 12.48 2.64
C PRO A 20 16.74 13.88 2.17
N MET A 21 17.54 14.85 2.57
CA MET A 21 17.34 16.24 2.18
C MET A 21 18.36 16.60 1.10
N PHE A 22 17.88 17.02 -0.08
CA PHE A 22 18.76 17.49 -1.13
C PHE A 22 19.03 18.99 -0.94
N ARG A 23 20.29 19.33 -0.66
CA ARG A 23 20.75 20.71 -0.43
C ARG A 23 21.34 21.28 -1.72
N TYR A 24 20.90 22.47 -2.09
CA TYR A 24 21.48 23.24 -3.19
C TYR A 24 21.48 24.73 -2.87
N PHE A 25 22.36 25.49 -3.52
CA PHE A 25 22.41 26.94 -3.36
C PHE A 25 21.55 27.60 -4.42
N LYS A 26 20.56 28.40 -3.97
CA LYS A 26 19.78 29.24 -4.87
C LYS A 26 20.47 30.60 -5.01
N PRO A 27 20.73 31.09 -6.23
CA PRO A 27 21.26 32.44 -6.42
C PRO A 27 20.24 33.47 -5.94
N GLY A 28 20.74 34.47 -5.20
CA GLY A 28 19.98 35.57 -4.62
C GLY A 28 20.58 36.93 -4.97
N ALA A 29 19.93 38.00 -4.51
CA ALA A 29 20.33 39.38 -4.82
C ALA A 29 21.72 39.74 -4.25
N ILE A 30 22.47 40.58 -4.97
CA ILE A 30 23.79 41.08 -4.58
C ILE A 30 24.77 39.91 -4.31
N GLY A 31 24.86 38.96 -5.24
CA GLY A 31 25.82 37.83 -5.15
C GLY A 31 25.60 36.88 -3.99
N ARG A 32 24.45 36.95 -3.29
CA ARG A 32 24.13 36.03 -2.19
C ARG A 32 23.76 34.64 -2.73
N ALA A 33 24.19 33.61 -2.03
CA ALA A 33 23.78 32.24 -2.28
C ALA A 33 23.10 31.71 -1.01
N SER A 34 21.79 31.51 -1.08
CA SER A 34 21.03 30.97 0.04
C SER A 34 20.93 29.46 -0.10
N GLU A 35 21.13 28.74 1.00
CA GLU A 35 20.87 27.30 1.03
C GLU A 35 19.37 27.05 0.91
N TYR A 36 19.01 26.16 -0.01
CA TYR A 36 17.68 25.63 -0.13
C TYR A 36 17.72 24.12 -0.04
N CYS A 37 16.70 23.55 0.58
CA CYS A 37 16.66 22.14 0.89
C CYS A 37 15.35 21.51 0.41
N LYS A 38 15.43 20.61 -0.56
CA LYS A 38 14.27 19.82 -1.00
C LYS A 38 14.12 18.60 -0.08
N ARG A 39 13.01 18.56 0.66
CA ARG A 39 12.68 17.44 1.56
C ARG A 39 12.08 16.30 0.75
N PHE A 40 12.69 15.11 0.86
CA PHE A 40 12.08 13.87 0.39
C PHE A 40 11.53 13.08 1.58
N SER A 41 10.67 12.10 1.28
CA SER A 41 10.08 11.22 2.28
C SER A 41 10.28 9.77 1.87
N HIS A 42 10.37 8.88 2.87
CA HIS A 42 10.28 7.44 2.65
C HIS A 42 8.85 6.99 2.93
N ILE A 43 8.28 6.22 2.01
CA ILE A 43 6.90 5.70 2.11
C ILE A 43 7.00 4.19 2.28
N SER A 44 6.48 3.69 3.40
CA SER A 44 6.38 2.26 3.67
C SER A 44 4.91 1.86 3.70
N ILE A 45 4.55 0.86 2.89
CA ILE A 45 3.19 0.34 2.78
C ILE A 45 3.21 -1.14 3.11
N VAL A 46 2.42 -1.54 4.11
CA VAL A 46 2.23 -2.93 4.50
C VAL A 46 0.87 -3.40 4.02
N LEU A 47 0.85 -4.47 3.23
CA LEU A 47 -0.37 -5.07 2.68
C LEU A 47 -0.67 -6.41 3.36
N GLU A 48 -1.95 -6.71 3.53
CA GLU A 48 -2.46 -7.96 4.08
C GLU A 48 -3.48 -8.58 3.11
N GLN A 49 -3.54 -9.91 3.04
CA GLN A 49 -4.51 -10.60 2.18
C GLN A 49 -5.82 -10.84 2.94
N VAL A 50 -6.94 -10.49 2.34
CA VAL A 50 -8.27 -10.75 2.91
C VAL A 50 -8.64 -12.22 2.68
N ARG A 51 -8.76 -13.00 3.75
CA ARG A 51 -9.38 -14.34 3.70
C ARG A 51 -10.89 -14.17 3.76
N ASN A 52 -11.55 -14.11 2.61
CA ASN A 52 -13.01 -14.06 2.55
C ASN A 52 -13.62 -15.41 2.99
N GLN A 53 -13.95 -15.52 4.27
CA GLN A 53 -14.81 -16.60 4.79
C GLN A 53 -16.27 -16.27 4.50
N LYS A 54 -16.72 -16.48 3.26
CA LYS A 54 -18.14 -16.58 2.95
C LYS A 54 -18.38 -17.69 1.92
N GLU A 55 -18.20 -18.92 2.36
CA GLU A 55 -19.01 -20.02 1.83
C GLU A 55 -20.20 -20.17 2.77
N VAL A 56 -21.29 -19.49 2.44
CA VAL A 56 -22.59 -19.85 3.01
C VAL A 56 -22.91 -21.23 2.45
N SER A 57 -22.98 -22.21 3.33
CA SER A 57 -23.44 -23.57 3.06
C SER A 57 -24.90 -23.57 2.59
N GLY A 58 -25.11 -23.21 1.33
CA GLY A 58 -26.37 -23.38 0.62
C GLY A 58 -26.45 -24.79 0.03
N GLY A 59 -26.74 -25.77 0.88
CA GLY A 59 -27.03 -27.13 0.43
C GLY A 59 -28.38 -27.17 -0.29
N SER A 60 -28.36 -27.44 -1.59
CA SER A 60 -29.52 -27.84 -2.40
C SER A 60 -28.95 -28.75 -3.51
N ASN A 61 -29.50 -29.90 -3.94
CA ASN A 61 -30.76 -30.62 -3.75
C ASN A 61 -30.52 -32.11 -4.06
N GLY A 62 -31.46 -33.00 -3.70
CA GLY A 62 -31.86 -34.07 -4.63
C GLY A 62 -31.90 -35.53 -4.14
N THR A 63 -33.13 -35.94 -3.79
CA THR A 63 -33.76 -37.24 -4.13
C THR A 63 -33.27 -38.53 -3.45
N SER A 64 -34.14 -39.12 -2.62
CA SER A 64 -34.29 -40.59 -2.61
C SER A 64 -35.77 -40.93 -2.68
N SER A 65 -36.19 -41.36 -3.87
CA SER A 65 -37.41 -42.16 -4.06
C SER A 65 -37.20 -43.60 -3.55
N ARG A 66 -38.32 -44.33 -3.37
CA ARG A 66 -38.45 -45.75 -2.92
C ARG A 66 -38.35 -45.94 -1.40
N ILE A 67 -39.27 -46.61 -0.68
CA ILE A 67 -40.37 -47.55 -0.98
C ILE A 67 -41.50 -47.25 0.02
#